data_AF-A0A925UR13-F1
#
_entry.id   AF-A0A925UR13-F1
#
_cell.length_a   1.000
_cell.length_b   1.000
_cell.length_c   1.000
_cell.angle_alpha   90.00
_cell.angle_beta   90.00
_cell.angle_gamma   90.00
#
_symmetry.space_group_name_H-M   'P 1'
#
loop_
_entity.id
_entity.type
_entity.pdbx_description
1 polymer ?
#
loop_
_entity_poly.entity_id
_entity_poly.type
_entity_poly.pdbx_seq_one_letter_code
_entity_poly.pdbx_strand_id
1 'polypeptide(L)' 'MDYYAGEYDVVVIGGGHAGCEAGLAAARLGLRTAIFAINLDSVANMPCNPSI' A
#
# COMPACT_ATOMS: atom_id res chain seq x y z
N MET A 1 22.37 -5.75 -10.38
CA MET A 1 21.65 -6.98 -9.98
C MET A 1 20.21 -6.57 -9.89
N ASP A 2 19.41 -6.99 -10.85
CA ASP A 2 18.07 -6.45 -11.03
C ASP A 2 17.08 -7.33 -10.24
N TYR A 3 16.32 -6.69 -9.36
CA TYR A 3 15.28 -7.36 -8.58
C TYR A 3 13.96 -7.25 -9.35
N TYR A 4 13.38 -8.40 -9.71
CA TYR A 4 12.09 -8.46 -10.38
C TYR A 4 11.02 -8.93 -9.39
N ALA A 5 10.13 -8.02 -8.99
CA ALA A 5 9.04 -8.30 -8.05
C ALA A 5 7.84 -9.02 -8.70
N GLY A 6 7.88 -9.27 -10.01
CA GLY A 6 6.76 -9.81 -10.78
C GLY A 6 5.89 -8.71 -11.40
N GLU A 7 4.82 -9.15 -12.08
CA GLU A 7 3.85 -8.27 -12.74
C GLU A 7 2.61 -8.03 -11.88
N TYR A 8 2.22 -6.76 -11.79
CA TYR A 8 1.08 -6.26 -11.03
C TYR A 8 0.26 -5.32 -11.91
N ASP A 9 -1.05 -5.35 -11.73
CA ASP A 9 -1.98 -4.45 -12.41
C ASP A 9 -1.96 -3.07 -11.77
N VAL A 10 -1.77 -3.01 -10.44
CA VAL A 10 -1.73 -1.76 -9.65
C VAL A 10 -0.58 -1.82 -8.64
N VAL A 11 0.18 -0.74 -8.57
CA VAL A 11 1.23 -0.56 -7.56
C VAL A 11 0.96 0.73 -6.79
N VAL A 12 0.76 0.60 -5.48
CA VAL A 12 0.55 1.72 -4.56
C VAL A 12 1.85 2.03 -3.82
N ILE A 13 2.30 3.28 -3.89
CA ILE A 13 3.52 3.74 -3.23
C ILE A 13 3.14 4.47 -1.94
N GLY A 14 3.41 3.83 -0.81
CA GLY A 14 3.13 4.32 0.54
C GLY A 14 1.96 3.57 1.20
N GLY A 15 2.19 3.03 2.40
CA GLY A 15 1.19 2.35 3.22
C GLY A 15 0.49 3.25 4.25
N GLY A 16 0.28 4.53 3.93
CA GLY A 16 -0.52 5.44 4.77
C GLY A 16 -2.02 5.25 4.55
N HIS A 17 -2.88 6.01 5.26
CA HIS A 17 -4.34 5.90 5.17
C HIS A 17 -4.87 5.87 3.72
N ALA A 18 -4.43 6.82 2.88
CA ALA A 18 -4.80 6.87 1.47
C ALA A 18 -4.30 5.66 0.67
N GLY A 19 -3.09 5.18 0.97
CA GLY A 19 -2.51 4.02 0.30
C GLY A 19 -3.19 2.70 0.69
N CYS A 20 -3.59 2.56 1.95
CA CYS A 20 -4.39 1.43 2.42
C CYS A 20 -5.73 1.36 1.69
N GLU A 21 -6.47 2.48 1.59
CA GLU A 21 -7.74 2.52 0.86
C GLU A 21 -7.57 2.26 -0.64
N ALA A 22 -6.55 2.88 -1.27
CA ALA A 22 -6.27 2.67 -2.69
C ALA A 22 -5.91 1.20 -3.00
N GLY A 23 -5.03 0.60 -2.18
CA GLY A 23 -4.60 -0.79 -2.37
C GLY A 23 -5.72 -1.79 -2.08
N LEU A 24 -6.53 -1.54 -1.05
CA LEU A 24 -7.67 -2.38 -0.71
C LEU A 24 -8.75 -2.31 -1.80
N ALA A 25 -9.04 -1.12 -2.34
CA ALA A 25 -9.99 -0.94 -3.42
C ALA A 25 -9.56 -1.68 -4.69
N ALA A 26 -8.30 -1.52 -5.12
CA ALA A 26 -7.76 -2.21 -6.29
C ALA A 26 -7.78 -3.74 -6.12
N ALA A 27 -7.34 -4.25 -4.97
CA ALA A 27 -7.38 -5.68 -4.68
C ALA A 27 -8.82 -6.25 -4.67
N ARG A 28 -9.80 -5.50 -4.14
CA ARG A 28 -11.22 -5.91 -4.13
C ARG A 28 -11.87 -5.91 -5.52
N LEU A 29 -11.31 -5.17 -6.47
CA LEU A 29 -11.71 -5.23 -7.88
C LEU A 29 -11.08 -6.42 -8.63
N GLY A 30 -10.32 -7.27 -7.95
CA GLY A 30 -9.67 -8.46 -8.54
C GLY A 30 -8.33 -8.17 -9.22
N LEU A 31 -7.79 -6.96 -9.06
CA LEU A 31 -6.51 -6.57 -9.65
C LEU A 31 -5.35 -7.05 -8.78
N ARG A 32 -4.31 -7.61 -9.42
CA ARG A 32 -3.05 -7.97 -8.76
C ARG A 32 -2.38 -6.70 -8.27
N THR A 33 -2.48 -6.46 -6.96
CA THR A 33 -2.08 -5.19 -6.35
C THR A 33 -0.88 -5.37 -5.41
N ALA A 34 0.13 -4.52 -5.55
CA ALA A 34 1.24 -4.40 -4.60
C ALA A 34 1.18 -3.07 -3.86
N ILE A 35 1.44 -3.09 -2.55
CA ILE A 35 1.67 -1.87 -1.75
C ILE A 35 3.14 -1.89 -1.32
N PHE A 36 3.85 -0.81 -1.62
CA PHE A 36 5.20 -0.59 -1.10
C PHE A 36 5.17 0.39 0.06
N ALA A 37 5.89 0.08 1.13
CA ALA A 37 6.08 0.98 2.27
C ALA A 37 7.56 0.99 2.65
N ILE A 38 8.04 2.14 3.10
CA ILE A 38 9.42 2.29 3.59
C ILE A 38 9.62 1.48 4.89
N ASN A 39 8.59 1.43 5.73
CA ASN A 39 8.55 0.61 6.93
C ASN A 39 7.16 -0.05 7.04
N LEU A 40 7.13 -1.37 7.09
CA LEU A 40 5.89 -2.15 7.25
C LEU A 40 5.28 -2.01 8.64
N ASP A 41 6.08 -1.71 9.67
CA ASP A 41 5.59 -1.45 11.04
C ASP A 41 4.85 -0.10 11.15
N SER A 42 5.01 0.78 10.16
CA SER A 42 4.40 2.12 10.13
C SER A 42 3.16 2.21 9.24
N VAL A 43 2.63 1.07 8.78
CA VAL A 43 1.42 1.05 7.95
C VAL A 43 0.24 1.63 8.74
N ALA A 44 -0.50 2.54 8.11
CA ALA A 44 -1.63 3.25 8.69
C ALA A 44 -1.32 3.96 10.04
N ASN A 45 -0.08 4.37 10.26
CA ASN A 45 0.28 5.16 11.45
C ASN A 45 -0.52 6.48 11.49
N MET A 46 -0.97 6.90 12.67
CA MET A 46 -1.67 8.16 12.93
C MET A 46 -0.71 9.18 13.60
N PRO A 47 0.15 9.88 12.83
CA PRO A 47 1.21 10.71 13.40
C PRO A 47 0.74 12.04 14.00
N CYS A 48 -0.51 12.46 13.73
CA CYS A 48 -1.04 13.76 14.15
C CYS A 48 -1.78 13.67 15.48
N ASN A 49 -2.94 12.99 15.49
CA ASN A 49 -3.78 12.77 16.66
C ASN A 49 -4.39 11.36 16.62
N PRO A 50 -4.59 10.69 17.77
CA PRO A 50 -5.19 9.36 17.83
C PRO A 50 -6.72 9.48 17.80
N SER A 51 -7.24 10.04 16.72
CA SER A 51 -8.67 10.26 16.50
C SER A 51 -8.96 10.05 15.02
N ILE A 52 -10.01 9.30 14.73
CA ILE A 52 -10.50 9.02 13.38
C ILE A 52 -11.58 10.03 13.02
#